data_AF-A0A956BBW8-F1
#
_entry.id   AF-A0A956BBW8-F1
#
_cell.length_a   1.000
_cell.length_b   1.000
_cell.length_c   1.000
_cell.angle_alpha   90.00
_cell.angle_beta   90.00
_cell.angle_gamma   90.00
#
_symmetry.space_group_name_H-M   'P 1'
#
loop_
_entity.id
_entity.type
_entity.pdbx_description
1 polymer ?
#
loop_
_entity_poly.entity_id
_entity_poly.type
_entity_poly.pdbx_seq_one_letter_code
_entity_poly.pdbx_strand_id
1 'polypeptide(L)'
;MRRALSVSFALLCLLSSAAALAQPTVSVSVDRDRIAFGETVQLSVRVQTVGVQPGQSDLEAPDLRGFRLVGRYQRNSYDSLRKQNTTVLNLTLQAEATGQLTIEPFTLRSGSTVVKSDPLTITVTGSGPAAPPAGQNQATRPGGDPADAPDAGAVPEGFDRAVFIGWDIDATEVWLGQQVEARLYVYVNRDLRVTNFNVGKIDLEGFWTHERGQRGRTRSQLVQVGDDVFVRDEVAHYQLFPIRTGTLTLPPVTTQMQVSRGGFARRVRRQQLERSAPPLPVTVKALPQSGRPAGFRGPTVGRLDLRASVDRRRVSADEGVQLTVQTRIEGMIANTPELELPD
;
A
#
# COMPACT_ATOMS: atom_id res chain seq x y z
N MET A 1 21.19 -62.67 -60.64
CA MET A 1 21.68 -62.88 -59.25
C MET A 1 20.93 -61.89 -58.35
N ARG A 2 19.78 -62.22 -57.77
CA ARG A 2 19.59 -62.94 -56.48
C ARG A 2 20.47 -62.39 -55.35
N ARG A 3 19.99 -61.40 -54.58
CA ARG A 3 19.29 -61.59 -53.28
C ARG A 3 18.68 -60.28 -52.79
N ALA A 4 17.45 -60.40 -52.34
CA ALA A 4 16.60 -59.37 -51.78
C ALA A 4 16.69 -59.35 -50.25
N LEU A 5 16.18 -58.26 -49.68
CA LEU A 5 15.53 -58.14 -48.36
C LEU A 5 16.30 -58.62 -47.12
N SER A 6 16.61 -57.66 -46.26
CA SER A 6 16.37 -57.82 -44.83
C SER A 6 15.66 -56.57 -44.32
N VAL A 7 14.34 -56.70 -44.31
CA VAL A 7 13.40 -55.89 -43.52
C VAL A 7 13.70 -56.18 -42.05
N SER A 8 14.02 -55.15 -41.27
CA SER A 8 13.89 -55.17 -39.80
C SER A 8 13.89 -53.76 -39.26
N PHE A 9 12.68 -53.27 -38.97
CA PHE A 9 12.21 -52.92 -37.62
C PHE A 9 11.35 -51.65 -37.64
N ALA A 10 10.11 -51.82 -38.11
CA ALA A 10 9.01 -51.00 -37.59
C ALA A 10 8.68 -51.53 -36.19
N LEU A 11 9.13 -50.83 -35.16
CA LEU A 11 8.54 -50.91 -33.82
C LEU A 11 8.52 -49.52 -33.20
N LEU A 12 7.43 -48.80 -33.48
CA LEU A 12 6.60 -48.16 -32.48
C LEU A 12 7.35 -47.65 -31.23
N CYS A 13 8.16 -46.59 -31.36
CA CYS A 13 8.66 -45.85 -30.21
C CYS A 13 8.05 -44.46 -30.25
N LEU A 14 6.92 -44.38 -29.54
CA LEU A 14 6.37 -43.23 -28.83
C LEU A 14 6.67 -41.88 -29.47
N LEU A 15 5.60 -41.23 -29.97
CA LEU A 15 5.44 -39.79 -29.80
C LEU A 15 5.70 -39.48 -28.33
N SER A 16 6.96 -39.19 -28.02
CA SER A 16 7.36 -38.53 -26.81
C SER A 16 6.80 -37.13 -26.97
N SER A 17 5.54 -36.97 -26.53
CA SER A 17 5.08 -35.70 -26.01
C SER A 17 6.05 -35.37 -24.89
N ALA A 18 7.18 -34.75 -25.25
CA ALA A 18 7.96 -33.99 -24.31
C ALA A 18 6.98 -32.93 -23.83
N ALA A 19 6.33 -33.23 -22.70
CA ALA A 19 5.70 -32.21 -21.90
C ALA A 19 6.82 -31.21 -21.67
N ALA A 20 6.77 -30.09 -22.41
CA ALA A 20 7.66 -28.98 -22.19
C ALA A 20 7.43 -28.59 -20.74
N LEU A 21 8.32 -29.04 -19.85
CA LEU A 21 8.34 -28.59 -18.48
C LEU A 21 8.55 -27.08 -18.59
N ALA A 22 7.48 -26.34 -18.30
CA ALA A 22 7.52 -24.89 -18.35
C ALA A 22 8.68 -24.43 -17.46
N GLN A 23 9.72 -23.89 -18.10
CA GLN A 23 10.91 -23.45 -17.39
C GLN A 23 10.51 -22.33 -16.43
N PRO A 24 11.10 -22.29 -15.23
CA PRO A 24 10.82 -21.23 -14.29
C PRO A 24 11.22 -19.89 -14.92
N THR A 25 10.37 -18.88 -14.81
CA THR A 25 10.61 -17.55 -15.37
C THR A 25 10.70 -16.50 -14.26
N VAL A 26 11.58 -15.53 -14.46
CA VAL A 26 11.72 -14.35 -13.61
C VAL A 26 11.65 -13.14 -14.52
N SER A 27 10.65 -12.30 -14.33
CA SER A 27 10.55 -11.01 -15.02
C SER A 27 10.55 -9.87 -14.01
N VAL A 28 11.19 -8.77 -14.39
CA VAL A 28 11.35 -7.59 -13.55
C VAL A 28 10.80 -6.39 -14.32
N SER A 29 10.09 -5.53 -13.62
CA SER A 29 9.45 -4.35 -14.20
C SER A 29 9.43 -3.22 -13.18
N VAL A 30 9.47 -1.98 -13.66
CA VAL A 30 9.23 -0.79 -12.83
C VAL A 30 8.00 -0.04 -13.31
N ASP A 31 7.36 0.69 -12.41
CA ASP A 31 6.31 1.63 -12.77
C ASP A 31 6.84 2.82 -13.59
N ARG A 32 8.07 3.28 -13.28
CA ARG A 32 8.73 4.43 -13.93
C ARG A 32 10.23 4.19 -14.05
N ASP A 33 10.81 4.54 -15.20
CA ASP A 33 12.24 4.44 -15.50
C ASP A 33 13.00 5.77 -15.30
N ARG A 34 12.28 6.86 -15.00
CA ARG A 34 12.84 8.17 -14.67
C ARG A 34 12.16 8.75 -13.42
N ILE A 35 12.97 9.11 -12.43
CA ILE A 35 12.51 9.64 -11.13
C ILE A 35 13.42 10.77 -10.63
N ALA A 36 12.97 11.55 -9.66
CA ALA A 36 13.79 12.55 -8.99
C ALA A 36 14.58 11.96 -7.81
N PHE A 37 15.66 12.64 -7.39
CA PHE A 37 16.36 12.32 -6.13
C PHE A 37 15.38 12.33 -4.95
N GLY A 38 15.46 11.32 -4.08
CA GLY A 38 14.55 11.15 -2.94
C GLY A 38 13.15 10.66 -3.31
N GLU A 39 12.83 10.49 -4.59
CA GLU A 39 11.56 9.93 -5.05
C GLU A 39 11.58 8.40 -5.01
N THR A 40 10.41 7.79 -4.88
CA THR A 40 10.23 6.33 -4.84
C THR A 40 9.73 5.78 -6.17
N VAL A 41 10.30 4.64 -6.59
CA VAL A 41 9.87 3.80 -7.72
C VAL A 41 9.41 2.44 -7.22
N GLN A 42 8.42 1.85 -7.89
CA GLN A 42 7.89 0.52 -7.58
C GLN A 42 8.49 -0.49 -8.55
N LEU A 43 9.30 -1.41 -8.02
CA LEU A 43 9.87 -2.54 -8.74
C LEU A 43 9.01 -3.79 -8.50
N SER A 44 8.43 -4.36 -9.55
CA SER A 44 7.69 -5.61 -9.52
C SER A 44 8.50 -6.73 -10.14
N VAL A 45 8.87 -7.71 -9.32
CA VAL A 45 9.53 -8.96 -9.72
C VAL A 45 8.49 -10.08 -9.72
N ARG A 46 8.24 -10.67 -10.89
CA ARG A 46 7.31 -11.77 -11.08
C ARG A 46 8.08 -13.06 -11.34
N VAL A 47 7.86 -14.03 -10.47
CA VAL A 47 8.42 -15.38 -10.57
C VAL A 47 7.29 -16.36 -10.89
N GLN A 48 7.48 -17.18 -11.92
CA GLN A 48 6.56 -18.28 -12.23
C GLN A 48 7.33 -19.60 -12.22
N THR A 49 6.84 -20.57 -11.44
CA THR A 49 7.44 -21.91 -11.35
C THR A 49 6.34 -22.95 -11.52
N VAL A 50 6.58 -24.01 -12.29
CA VAL A 50 5.63 -25.12 -12.46
C VAL A 50 6.15 -26.35 -11.71
N GLY A 51 5.27 -27.01 -10.95
CA GLY A 51 5.59 -28.22 -10.20
C GLY A 51 6.36 -28.01 -8.89
N VAL A 52 6.54 -26.76 -8.45
CA VAL A 52 7.25 -26.39 -7.21
C VAL A 52 6.25 -25.87 -6.18
N GLN A 53 6.24 -26.43 -4.98
CA GLN A 53 5.34 -26.00 -3.91
C GLN A 53 5.74 -24.62 -3.36
N PRO A 54 4.78 -23.81 -2.86
CA PRO A 54 5.08 -22.53 -2.22
C PRO A 54 6.12 -22.69 -1.10
N GLY A 55 7.23 -21.95 -1.17
CA GLY A 55 8.33 -22.01 -0.19
C GLY A 55 9.52 -22.90 -0.57
N GLN A 56 9.51 -23.55 -1.75
CA GLN A 56 10.64 -24.35 -2.26
C GLN A 56 11.49 -23.66 -3.35
N SER A 57 11.20 -22.40 -3.67
CA SER A 57 12.03 -21.58 -4.55
C SER A 57 12.62 -20.41 -3.75
N ASP A 58 13.91 -20.14 -3.97
CA ASP A 58 14.62 -19.03 -3.35
C ASP A 58 14.89 -17.94 -4.39
N LEU A 59 14.49 -16.71 -4.08
CA LEU A 59 14.71 -15.55 -4.93
C LEU A 59 15.73 -14.65 -4.24
N GLU A 60 16.96 -14.69 -4.73
CA GLU A 60 18.06 -13.84 -4.28
C GLU A 60 17.90 -12.46 -4.92
N ALA A 61 17.75 -11.44 -4.07
CA ALA A 61 17.72 -10.05 -4.51
C ALA A 61 19.15 -9.54 -4.76
N PRO A 62 19.38 -8.76 -5.84
CA PRO A 62 20.65 -8.12 -6.13
C PRO A 62 20.98 -7.01 -5.13
N ASP A 63 22.21 -6.53 -5.18
CA ASP A 63 22.59 -5.28 -4.51
C ASP A 63 21.88 -4.09 -5.18
N LEU A 64 21.16 -3.30 -4.38
CA LEU A 64 20.32 -2.18 -4.85
C LEU A 64 21.10 -0.87 -4.77
N ARG A 65 22.25 -0.80 -5.44
CA ARG A 65 23.15 0.35 -5.36
C ARG A 65 22.45 1.65 -5.80
N GLY A 66 22.59 2.69 -4.98
CA GLY A 66 21.95 3.99 -5.22
C GLY A 66 20.46 4.03 -4.89
N PHE A 67 19.88 2.94 -4.38
CA PHE A 67 18.50 2.86 -3.92
C PHE A 67 18.41 2.40 -2.46
N ARG A 68 17.60 3.11 -1.67
CA ARG A 68 17.14 2.63 -0.37
C ARG A 68 15.87 1.81 -0.57
N LEU A 69 15.86 0.57 -0.05
CA LEU A 69 14.63 -0.22 0.04
C LEU A 69 13.71 0.38 1.11
N VAL A 70 12.59 0.95 0.69
CA VAL A 70 11.57 1.59 1.55
C VAL A 70 10.42 0.65 1.89
N GLY A 71 10.08 -0.28 0.98
CA GLY A 71 8.96 -1.19 1.17
C GLY A 71 9.19 -2.51 0.45
N ARG A 72 8.68 -3.61 1.02
CA ARG A 72 8.71 -4.94 0.40
C ARG A 72 7.40 -5.66 0.68
N TYR A 73 6.68 -6.02 -0.37
CA TYR A 73 5.45 -6.79 -0.29
C TYR A 73 5.52 -7.99 -1.23
N GLN A 74 5.17 -9.18 -0.74
CA GLN A 74 5.18 -10.40 -1.53
C GLN A 74 3.80 -11.03 -1.52
N ARG A 75 3.29 -11.34 -2.72
CA ARG A 75 2.06 -12.10 -2.92
C ARG A 75 2.39 -13.41 -3.62
N ASN A 76 1.95 -14.52 -3.04
CA ASN A 76 2.03 -15.83 -3.66
C ASN A 76 0.64 -16.27 -4.11
N SER A 77 0.55 -16.89 -5.27
CA SER A 77 -0.69 -17.46 -5.82
C SER A 77 -0.39 -18.82 -6.42
N TYR A 78 -1.21 -19.81 -6.11
CA TYR A 78 -1.06 -21.18 -6.59
C TYR A 78 -2.28 -21.60 -7.41
N ASP A 79 -2.06 -21.94 -8.67
CA ASP A 79 -3.06 -22.53 -9.57
C ASP A 79 -2.93 -24.06 -9.50
N SER A 80 -3.88 -24.71 -8.83
CA SER A 80 -3.88 -26.17 -8.63
C SER A 80 -4.16 -26.96 -9.91
N LEU A 81 -4.82 -26.36 -10.91
CA LEU A 81 -5.12 -26.99 -12.19
C LEU A 81 -3.89 -27.05 -13.08
N ARG A 82 -3.11 -25.96 -13.12
CA ARG A 82 -1.86 -25.87 -13.89
C ARG A 82 -0.61 -26.28 -13.10
N LYS A 83 -0.77 -26.61 -11.81
CA LYS A 83 0.33 -26.84 -10.86
C LYS A 83 1.38 -25.71 -10.91
N GLN A 84 0.91 -24.48 -11.08
CA GLN A 84 1.74 -23.31 -11.31
C GLN A 84 1.71 -22.41 -10.08
N ASN A 85 2.88 -22.06 -9.57
CA ASN A 85 3.07 -21.08 -8.52
C ASN A 85 3.52 -19.75 -9.14
N THR A 86 2.82 -18.66 -8.83
CA THR A 86 3.19 -17.30 -9.20
C THR A 86 3.50 -16.51 -7.94
N THR A 87 4.74 -16.05 -7.82
CA THR A 87 5.17 -15.13 -6.76
C THR A 87 5.39 -13.75 -7.35
N VAL A 88 4.75 -12.74 -6.77
CA VAL A 88 4.95 -11.33 -7.12
C VAL A 88 5.58 -10.63 -5.94
N LEU A 89 6.83 -10.23 -6.09
CA LEU A 89 7.59 -9.43 -5.12
C LEU A 89 7.59 -7.98 -5.59
N ASN A 90 6.95 -7.11 -4.83
CA ASN A 90 6.97 -5.67 -5.05
C ASN A 90 7.96 -5.04 -4.07
N LEU A 91 8.94 -4.31 -4.59
CA LEU A 91 9.87 -3.50 -3.82
C LEU A 91 9.61 -2.02 -4.10
N THR A 92 9.52 -1.22 -3.05
CA THR A 92 9.52 0.25 -3.17
C THR A 92 10.93 0.73 -2.91
N LEU A 93 11.53 1.36 -3.91
CA LEU A 93 12.93 1.81 -3.89
C LEU A 93 12.95 3.34 -3.92
N GLN A 94 13.63 3.98 -2.98
CA GLN A 94 13.87 5.42 -2.99
C GLN A 94 15.25 5.72 -3.57
N ALA A 95 15.33 6.65 -4.50
CA ALA A 95 16.60 7.07 -5.07
C ALA A 95 17.45 7.85 -4.05
N GLU A 96 18.67 7.37 -3.80
CA GLU A 96 19.67 8.01 -2.93
C GLU A 96 20.89 8.52 -3.68
N ALA A 97 20.96 8.30 -4.98
CA ALA A 97 22.03 8.79 -5.83
C ALA A 97 21.45 9.31 -7.14
N THR A 98 21.98 10.44 -7.63
CA THR A 98 21.63 10.98 -8.94
C THR A 98 22.48 10.35 -10.05
N GLY A 99 21.91 10.17 -11.24
CA GLY A 99 22.58 9.55 -12.39
C GLY A 99 21.82 8.35 -12.95
N GLN A 100 22.46 7.58 -13.83
CA GLN A 100 21.95 6.26 -14.24
C GLN A 100 22.30 5.24 -13.18
N LEU A 101 21.27 4.68 -12.54
CA LEU A 101 21.41 3.60 -11.57
C LEU A 101 20.96 2.29 -12.19
N THR A 102 21.78 1.25 -12.08
CA THR A 102 21.48 -0.08 -12.62
C THR A 102 21.19 -1.05 -11.48
N ILE A 103 20.04 -1.72 -11.56
CA ILE A 103 19.65 -2.84 -10.72
C ILE A 103 20.14 -4.11 -11.41
N GLU A 104 21.01 -4.85 -10.73
CA GLU A 104 21.53 -6.12 -11.23
C GLU A 104 20.44 -7.20 -11.35
N PRO A 105 20.65 -8.27 -12.13
CA PRO A 105 19.72 -9.37 -12.26
C PRO A 105 19.31 -10.04 -10.94
N PHE A 106 18.01 -10.29 -10.77
CA PHE A 106 17.48 -11.17 -9.72
C PHE A 106 17.81 -12.62 -10.06
N THR A 107 18.24 -13.39 -9.07
CA THR A 107 18.59 -14.81 -9.26
C THR A 107 17.55 -15.69 -8.57
N LEU A 108 16.85 -16.51 -9.36
CA LEU A 108 15.93 -17.54 -8.87
C LEU A 108 16.64 -18.89 -8.84
N ARG A 109 16.65 -19.53 -7.68
CA ARG A 109 17.03 -20.93 -7.51
C ARG A 109 15.79 -21.76 -7.25
N SER A 110 15.52 -22.70 -8.15
CA SER A 110 14.35 -23.59 -8.07
C SER A 110 14.79 -25.02 -8.34
N GLY A 111 15.02 -25.80 -7.28
CA GLY A 111 15.65 -27.12 -7.39
C GLY A 111 17.08 -27.02 -7.93
N SER A 112 17.39 -27.71 -9.03
CA SER A 112 18.68 -27.66 -9.72
C SER A 112 18.80 -26.53 -10.75
N THR A 113 17.72 -25.77 -11.00
CA THR A 113 17.68 -24.77 -12.06
C THR A 113 17.91 -23.37 -11.49
N VAL A 114 18.85 -22.64 -12.08
CA VAL A 114 19.15 -21.24 -11.77
C VAL A 114 18.71 -20.38 -12.94
N VAL A 115 17.84 -19.40 -12.69
CA VAL A 115 17.34 -18.45 -13.71
C VAL A 115 17.62 -17.04 -13.24
N LYS A 116 18.12 -16.19 -14.14
CA LYS A 116 18.38 -14.77 -13.89
C LYS A 116 17.37 -13.90 -14.63
N SER A 117 16.98 -12.79 -14.03
CA SER A 117 16.23 -11.75 -14.75
C SER A 117 17.14 -10.91 -15.63
N ASP A 118 16.53 -10.03 -16.42
CA ASP A 118 17.27 -8.96 -17.08
C ASP A 118 17.68 -7.87 -16.06
N PRO A 119 18.80 -7.17 -16.29
CA PRO A 119 19.16 -5.99 -15.53
C PRO A 119 18.22 -4.83 -15.88
N LEU A 120 18.03 -3.90 -14.94
CA LEU A 120 17.14 -2.76 -15.14
C LEU A 120 17.86 -1.44 -14.83
N THR A 121 17.77 -0.48 -15.74
CA THR A 121 18.37 0.85 -15.54
C THR A 121 17.30 1.90 -15.27
N ILE A 122 17.53 2.75 -14.28
CA ILE A 122 16.64 3.83 -13.86
C ILE A 122 17.43 5.14 -13.85
N THR A 123 16.85 6.18 -14.44
CA THR A 123 17.48 7.51 -14.52
C THR A 123 16.98 8.39 -13.38
N VAL A 124 17.87 8.80 -12.48
CA VAL A 124 17.57 9.70 -11.37
C VAL A 124 18.05 11.12 -11.68
N THR A 125 17.14 12.09 -11.62
CA THR A 125 17.40 13.52 -11.91
C THR A 125 17.23 14.40 -10.67
N GLY A 126 17.88 15.58 -10.63
CA GLY A 126 17.77 16.54 -9.52
C GLY A 126 19.10 16.87 -8.84
N SER A 127 19.04 17.57 -7.71
CA SER A 127 20.21 17.96 -6.91
C SER A 127 20.32 17.05 -5.69
N GLY A 128 21.31 16.16 -5.69
CA GLY A 128 21.61 15.23 -4.59
C GLY A 128 23.06 14.75 -4.72
N PRO A 129 23.58 13.97 -3.76
CA PRO A 129 24.91 13.39 -3.89
C PRO A 129 24.99 12.58 -5.19
N ALA A 130 25.95 12.93 -6.06
CA ALA A 130 26.25 12.14 -7.24
C ALA A 130 26.67 10.73 -6.78
N ALA A 131 26.23 9.69 -7.51
CA ALA A 131 26.60 8.32 -7.20
C ALA A 131 28.13 8.21 -6.97
N PRO A 132 28.59 7.69 -5.82
CA PRO A 132 30.00 7.66 -5.53
C PRO A 132 30.73 6.73 -6.51
N PRO A 133 31.87 7.14 -7.08
CA PRO A 133 32.75 6.21 -7.76
C PRO A 133 33.29 5.21 -6.75
N ALA A 134 33.36 3.94 -7.14
CA ALA A 134 33.89 2.88 -6.29
C ALA A 134 35.37 3.12 -5.96
N GLY A 135 35.69 3.43 -4.70
CA GLY A 135 37.07 3.57 -4.25
C GLY A 135 37.23 3.97 -2.78
N GLN A 136 37.74 3.02 -1.99
CA GLN A 136 38.43 3.09 -0.68
C GLN A 136 38.70 4.48 -0.06
N ASN A 137 38.27 4.70 1.19
CA ASN A 137 39.14 4.52 2.39
C ASN A 137 38.47 4.95 3.70
N GLN A 138 38.87 4.26 4.77
CA GLN A 138 38.65 4.62 6.17
C GLN A 138 39.22 6.00 6.52
N ALA A 139 38.51 6.75 7.36
CA ALA A 139 39.14 7.54 8.42
C ALA A 139 38.12 7.89 9.52
N THR A 140 38.47 7.44 10.72
CA THR A 140 37.98 7.82 12.05
C THR A 140 37.92 9.34 12.29
N ARG A 141 36.95 9.81 13.09
CA ARG A 141 37.20 10.73 14.22
C ARG A 141 36.09 10.70 15.30
N PRO A 142 36.43 11.10 16.54
CA PRO A 142 35.74 10.74 17.77
C PRO A 142 34.94 11.88 18.41
N GLY A 143 34.04 11.49 19.33
CA GLY A 143 33.75 12.18 20.59
C GLY A 143 33.15 13.59 20.53
N GLY A 144 31.85 13.68 20.79
CA GLY A 144 31.17 14.88 21.26
C GLY A 144 29.89 14.51 22.02
N ASP A 145 29.93 14.58 23.34
CA ASP A 145 28.76 14.57 24.23
C ASP A 145 28.26 16.03 24.42
N PRO A 146 27.10 16.29 25.08
CA PRO A 146 25.76 16.17 24.51
C PRO A 146 24.97 17.49 24.75
N ALA A 147 24.44 18.12 23.72
CA ALA A 147 23.50 19.22 23.92
C ALA A 147 22.55 19.29 22.73
N ASP A 148 21.28 19.56 23.04
CA ASP A 148 20.13 19.64 22.14
C ASP A 148 19.53 18.29 21.75
N ALA A 149 18.96 17.62 22.76
CA ALA A 149 17.83 16.72 22.52
C ALA A 149 16.67 17.55 21.94
N PRO A 150 16.17 17.24 20.74
CA PRO A 150 14.93 17.84 20.24
C PRO A 150 13.79 17.41 21.17
N ASP A 151 12.91 18.36 21.46
CA ASP A 151 11.68 18.24 22.24
C ASP A 151 11.03 16.85 22.03
N ALA A 152 10.86 16.11 23.12
CA ALA A 152 10.33 14.76 23.10
C ALA A 152 8.91 14.79 22.55
N GLY A 153 8.76 14.46 21.26
CA GLY A 153 7.48 14.37 20.59
C GLY A 153 6.52 13.50 21.41
N ALA A 154 5.30 14.01 21.64
CA ALA A 154 4.30 13.37 22.47
C ALA A 154 4.16 11.88 22.12
N VAL A 155 4.37 11.03 23.14
CA VAL A 155 4.28 9.58 23.01
C VAL A 155 2.79 9.19 22.99
N PRO A 156 2.30 8.47 21.95
CA PRO A 156 0.90 8.07 21.86
C PRO A 156 0.46 7.13 22.99
N GLU A 157 -0.84 7.13 23.31
CA GLU A 157 -1.40 6.08 24.17
C GLU A 157 -1.28 4.69 23.52
N GLY A 158 -1.00 3.67 24.32
CA GLY A 158 -0.70 2.31 23.81
C GLY A 158 0.69 2.17 23.16
N PHE A 159 1.55 3.19 23.33
CA PHE A 159 2.92 3.15 22.83
C PHE A 159 3.72 1.99 23.40
N ASP A 160 4.38 1.28 22.50
CA ASP A 160 5.33 0.23 22.81
C ASP A 160 6.51 0.39 21.85
N ARG A 161 7.72 0.41 22.43
CA ARG A 161 8.95 0.69 21.67
C ARG A 161 9.23 -0.30 20.54
N ALA A 162 8.61 -1.49 20.57
CA ALA A 162 8.76 -2.47 19.51
C ALA A 162 7.71 -2.25 18.41
N VAL A 163 6.43 -2.34 18.75
CA VAL A 163 5.32 -2.18 17.80
C VAL A 163 4.11 -1.64 18.52
N PHE A 164 3.43 -0.64 17.96
CA PHE A 164 2.12 -0.19 18.43
C PHE A 164 1.17 0.10 17.27
N ILE A 165 -0.13 0.24 17.58
CA ILE A 165 -1.19 0.48 16.59
C ILE A 165 -1.96 1.70 17.07
N GLY A 166 -2.34 2.58 16.16
CA GLY A 166 -3.06 3.80 16.51
C GLY A 166 -4.03 4.25 15.44
N TRP A 167 -5.13 4.85 15.89
CA TRP A 167 -6.04 5.61 15.05
C TRP A 167 -5.43 6.99 14.76
N ASP A 168 -5.59 7.44 13.53
CA ASP A 168 -5.34 8.80 13.09
C ASP A 168 -6.64 9.30 12.44
N ILE A 169 -7.15 10.43 12.93
CA ILE A 169 -8.42 11.00 12.50
C ILE A 169 -8.23 12.50 12.26
N ASP A 170 -8.83 13.01 11.19
CA ASP A 170 -8.71 14.43 10.83
C ASP A 170 -9.46 15.37 11.78
N ALA A 171 -10.54 14.89 12.44
CA ALA A 171 -11.27 15.65 13.45
C ALA A 171 -11.92 14.75 14.52
N THR A 172 -11.76 15.13 15.80
CA THR A 172 -12.39 14.46 16.96
C THR A 172 -13.63 15.19 17.48
N GLU A 173 -13.85 16.45 17.06
CA GLU A 173 -15.10 17.19 17.29
C GLU A 173 -15.77 17.50 15.96
N VAL A 174 -16.94 16.92 15.72
CA VAL A 174 -17.59 16.93 14.41
C VAL A 174 -19.09 17.15 14.54
N TRP A 175 -19.76 17.57 13.46
CA TRP A 175 -21.21 17.67 13.42
C TRP A 175 -21.85 16.35 12.96
N LEU A 176 -23.11 16.13 13.36
CA LEU A 176 -23.92 15.02 12.85
C LEU A 176 -23.93 15.01 11.32
N GLY A 177 -23.56 13.89 10.69
CA GLY A 177 -23.48 13.73 9.24
C GLY A 177 -22.22 14.31 8.57
N GLN A 178 -21.32 14.95 9.32
CA GLN A 178 -20.06 15.46 8.77
C GLN A 178 -19.14 14.30 8.36
N GLN A 179 -18.54 14.41 7.17
CA GLN A 179 -17.51 13.45 6.74
C GLN A 179 -16.24 13.61 7.58
N VAL A 180 -15.68 12.50 8.02
CA VAL A 180 -14.44 12.40 8.79
C VAL A 180 -13.58 11.30 8.18
N GLU A 181 -12.28 11.54 8.04
CA GLU A 181 -11.33 10.56 7.50
C GLU A 181 -10.60 9.88 8.67
N ALA A 182 -10.75 8.56 8.78
CA ALA A 182 -10.13 7.77 9.84
C ALA A 182 -9.19 6.71 9.25
N ARG A 183 -7.96 6.69 9.71
CA ARG A 183 -6.91 5.77 9.29
C ARG A 183 -6.40 4.99 10.49
N LEU A 184 -6.21 3.69 10.29
CA LEU A 184 -5.54 2.85 11.28
C LEU A 184 -4.12 2.60 10.80
N TYR A 185 -3.16 2.87 11.67
CA TYR A 185 -1.74 2.69 11.41
C TYR A 185 -1.13 1.65 12.33
N VAL A 186 -0.23 0.83 11.80
CA VAL A 186 0.75 0.08 12.59
C VAL A 186 2.10 0.79 12.52
N TYR A 187 2.74 0.92 13.67
CA TYR A 187 4.05 1.53 13.84
C TYR A 187 5.01 0.44 14.26
N VAL A 188 5.96 0.09 13.40
CA VAL A 188 6.95 -0.96 13.64
C VAL A 188 8.31 -0.30 13.80
N ASN A 189 9.00 -0.54 14.91
CA ASN A 189 10.37 -0.03 15.08
C ASN A 189 11.23 -0.48 13.89
N ARG A 190 12.03 0.43 13.32
CA ARG A 190 12.80 0.20 12.09
C ARG A 190 13.73 -1.02 12.10
N ASP A 191 14.15 -1.47 13.29
CA ASP A 191 15.06 -2.62 13.45
C ASP A 191 14.31 -3.97 13.51
N LEU A 192 12.98 -3.92 13.50
CA LEU A 192 12.10 -5.07 13.64
C LEU A 192 11.41 -5.40 12.34
N ARG A 193 11.09 -6.69 12.18
CA ARG A 193 10.28 -7.22 11.11
C ARG A 193 9.03 -7.83 11.71
N VAL A 194 7.87 -7.44 11.17
CA VAL A 194 6.56 -7.97 11.54
C VAL A 194 6.07 -8.93 10.47
N THR A 195 5.58 -10.10 10.90
CA THR A 195 4.90 -11.09 10.06
C THR A 195 3.59 -11.53 10.72
N ASN A 196 2.68 -12.12 9.94
CA ASN A 196 1.36 -12.59 10.39
C ASN A 196 0.47 -11.48 10.97
N PHE A 197 0.65 -10.24 10.52
CA PHE A 197 -0.21 -9.13 10.90
C PHE A 197 -1.51 -9.18 10.07
N ASN A 198 -2.65 -9.23 10.74
CA ASN A 198 -3.96 -9.19 10.09
C ASN A 198 -4.94 -8.42 10.96
N VAL A 199 -5.49 -7.34 10.42
CA VAL A 199 -6.60 -6.61 11.02
C VAL A 199 -7.88 -7.15 10.39
N GLY A 200 -8.71 -7.77 11.23
CA GLY A 200 -10.02 -8.27 10.84
C GLY A 200 -10.99 -7.14 10.46
N LYS A 201 -12.27 -7.47 10.31
CA LYS A 201 -13.31 -6.44 10.17
C LYS A 201 -13.38 -5.63 11.47
N ILE A 202 -13.33 -4.31 11.35
CA ILE A 202 -13.52 -3.37 12.48
C ILE A 202 -14.98 -2.92 12.46
N ASP A 203 -15.65 -3.01 13.61
CA ASP A 203 -17.04 -2.56 13.76
C ASP A 203 -17.08 -1.10 14.23
N LEU A 204 -17.58 -0.22 13.37
CA LEU A 204 -17.57 1.23 13.58
C LEU A 204 -18.98 1.70 13.95
N GLU A 205 -19.44 1.26 15.12
CA GLU A 205 -20.80 1.54 15.60
C GLU A 205 -21.07 3.05 15.69
N GLY A 206 -22.23 3.48 15.20
CA GLY A 206 -22.62 4.89 15.19
C GLY A 206 -22.06 5.71 14.02
N PHE A 207 -21.31 5.08 13.12
CA PHE A 207 -20.86 5.68 11.87
C PHE A 207 -21.44 4.92 10.67
N TRP A 208 -21.95 5.65 9.69
CA TRP A 208 -22.06 5.12 8.33
C TRP A 208 -20.66 5.18 7.70
N THR A 209 -20.26 4.11 7.02
CA THR A 209 -18.86 3.95 6.59
C THR A 209 -18.73 3.58 5.12
N HIS A 210 -17.68 4.12 4.50
CA HIS A 210 -17.18 3.66 3.21
C HIS A 210 -15.71 3.26 3.39
N GLU A 211 -15.40 1.97 3.29
CA GLU A 211 -14.03 1.48 3.34
C GLU A 211 -13.34 1.89 2.03
N ARG A 212 -12.34 2.76 2.13
CA ARG A 212 -11.52 3.19 1.00
C ARG A 212 -10.48 2.10 0.78
N GLY A 213 -10.81 1.15 -0.08
CA GLY A 213 -9.97 -0.04 -0.26
C GLY A 213 -8.53 0.29 -0.67
N GLN A 214 -7.57 -0.26 0.07
CA GLN A 214 -6.36 -0.88 -0.45
C GLN A 214 -5.67 -1.71 0.64
N ARG A 215 -6.22 -2.89 0.95
CA ARG A 215 -5.48 -3.96 1.64
C ARG A 215 -4.31 -4.39 0.74
N GLY A 216 -3.14 -3.74 0.88
CA GLY A 216 -1.89 -4.18 0.25
C GLY A 216 -1.05 -3.15 -0.52
N ARG A 217 -1.38 -1.85 -0.52
CA ARG A 217 -0.47 -0.78 -1.00
C ARG A 217 -0.22 0.22 0.11
N THR A 218 0.38 -0.27 1.19
CA THR A 218 0.75 0.59 2.28
C THR A 218 1.93 1.44 1.86
N ARG A 219 1.74 2.77 1.78
CA ARG A 219 2.84 3.72 1.62
C ARG A 219 3.57 3.77 2.95
N SER A 220 4.58 2.92 3.13
CA SER A 220 5.42 2.92 4.33
C SER A 220 6.10 4.27 4.48
N GLN A 221 5.97 4.86 5.65
CA GLN A 221 6.57 6.16 5.99
C GLN A 221 7.45 6.00 7.21
N LEU A 222 8.68 6.53 7.15
CA LEU A 222 9.50 6.66 8.35
C LEU A 222 8.99 7.83 9.17
N VAL A 223 8.65 7.57 10.43
CA VAL A 223 8.19 8.57 11.38
C VAL A 223 8.97 8.45 12.67
N GLN A 224 9.25 9.58 13.30
CA GLN A 224 9.87 9.62 14.62
C GLN A 224 8.77 9.73 15.68
N VAL A 225 8.83 8.90 16.71
CA VAL A 225 7.89 8.90 17.84
C VAL A 225 8.71 8.80 19.12
N GLY A 226 8.77 9.88 19.89
CA GLY A 226 9.77 10.05 20.94
C GLY A 226 11.19 9.97 20.36
N ASP A 227 12.03 9.13 20.98
CA ASP A 227 13.42 8.89 20.58
C ASP A 227 13.58 7.78 19.52
N ASP A 228 12.50 7.07 19.21
CA ASP A 228 12.50 5.88 18.35
C ASP A 228 11.97 6.21 16.95
N VAL A 229 12.56 5.56 15.93
CA VAL A 229 12.10 5.67 14.53
C VAL A 229 11.28 4.44 14.15
N PHE A 230 10.07 4.71 13.70
CA PHE A 230 9.10 3.69 13.28
C PHE A 230 8.87 3.75 11.78
N VAL A 231 8.65 2.58 11.19
CA VAL A 231 7.95 2.42 9.92
C VAL A 231 6.45 2.46 10.23
N ARG A 232 5.77 3.50 9.74
CA ARG A 232 4.33 3.66 9.82
C ARG A 232 3.67 3.15 8.56
N ASP A 233 2.77 2.20 8.77
CA ASP A 233 2.06 1.49 7.72
C ASP A 233 0.54 1.65 7.91
N GLU A 234 -0.15 2.25 6.93
CA GLU A 234 -1.61 2.29 6.85
C GLU A 234 -2.17 0.86 6.63
N VAL A 235 -3.04 0.44 7.55
CA VAL A 235 -3.62 -0.92 7.55
C VAL A 235 -5.13 -0.91 7.35
N ALA A 236 -5.80 0.21 7.63
CA ALA A 236 -7.20 0.43 7.29
C ALA A 236 -7.47 1.93 7.07
N HIS A 237 -8.45 2.24 6.23
CA HIS A 237 -8.82 3.60 5.89
C HIS A 237 -10.32 3.70 5.60
N TYR A 238 -11.00 4.54 6.38
CA TYR A 238 -12.43 4.73 6.35
C TYR A 238 -12.79 6.19 6.12
N GLN A 239 -13.86 6.38 5.35
CA GLN A 239 -14.66 7.60 5.42
C GLN A 239 -15.82 7.32 6.38
N LEU A 240 -15.91 8.12 7.42
CA LEU A 240 -16.89 8.00 8.49
C LEU A 240 -17.89 9.15 8.42
N PHE A 241 -19.16 8.82 8.68
CA PHE A 241 -20.24 9.79 8.76
C PHE A 241 -21.05 9.50 10.03
N PRO A 242 -20.97 10.34 11.08
CA PRO A 242 -21.69 10.12 12.31
C PRO A 242 -23.20 10.11 12.09
N ILE A 243 -23.91 9.09 12.56
CA ILE A 243 -25.36 8.95 12.40
C ILE A 243 -26.16 9.31 13.67
N ARG A 244 -25.48 9.60 14.79
CA ARG A 244 -26.09 10.07 16.05
C ARG A 244 -25.20 11.10 16.75
N THR A 245 -25.81 11.98 17.54
CA THR A 245 -25.11 12.96 18.39
C THR A 245 -24.63 12.33 19.69
N GLY A 246 -23.67 12.99 20.35
CA GLY A 246 -23.05 12.51 21.59
C GLY A 246 -21.63 11.97 21.33
N THR A 247 -21.10 11.21 22.28
CA THR A 247 -19.77 10.61 22.16
C THR A 247 -19.87 9.27 21.42
N LEU A 248 -19.36 9.23 20.19
CA LEU A 248 -19.11 7.99 19.47
C LEU A 248 -17.66 7.56 19.71
N THR A 249 -17.32 6.30 19.46
CA THR A 249 -15.97 5.80 19.75
C THR A 249 -15.50 4.92 18.61
N LEU A 250 -14.29 5.20 18.10
CA LEU A 250 -13.58 4.21 17.31
C LEU A 250 -13.11 3.11 18.27
N PRO A 251 -13.48 1.84 18.03
CA PRO A 251 -13.24 0.79 19.00
C PRO A 251 -11.75 0.49 19.14
N PRO A 252 -11.35 -0.19 20.23
CA PRO A 252 -10.02 -0.76 20.29
C PRO A 252 -9.84 -1.81 19.18
N VAL A 253 -8.65 -1.88 18.60
CA VAL A 253 -8.32 -2.83 17.53
C VAL A 253 -7.17 -3.72 17.98
N THR A 254 -7.49 -4.94 18.37
CA THR A 254 -6.50 -5.93 18.84
C THR A 254 -6.09 -6.88 17.72
N THR A 255 -4.80 -7.11 17.57
CA THR A 255 -4.25 -8.06 16.61
C THR A 255 -2.99 -8.73 17.14
N GLN A 256 -2.75 -9.95 16.66
CA GLN A 256 -1.57 -10.73 16.96
C GLN A 256 -0.58 -10.64 15.80
N MET A 257 0.70 -10.67 16.15
CA MET A 257 1.79 -10.55 15.18
C MET A 257 3.02 -11.30 15.67
N GLN A 258 3.90 -11.64 14.73
CA GLN A 258 5.23 -12.15 15.05
C GLN A 258 6.27 -11.09 14.75
N VAL A 259 7.08 -10.77 15.74
CA VAL A 259 8.17 -9.81 15.64
C VAL A 259 9.50 -10.54 15.64
N SER A 260 10.41 -10.11 14.78
CA SER A 260 11.78 -10.62 14.76
C SER A 260 12.77 -9.50 14.47
N ARG A 261 13.96 -9.57 15.06
CA ARG A 261 15.04 -8.61 14.83
C ARG A 261 15.95 -9.15 13.72
N GLY A 262 16.19 -8.35 12.67
CA GLY A 262 17.03 -8.76 11.54
C GLY A 262 18.51 -8.81 11.92
N GLY A 263 19.23 -9.87 11.55
CA GLY A 263 20.68 -9.96 11.72
C GLY A 263 21.27 -11.19 11.01
N PHE A 264 22.35 -10.99 10.23
CA PHE A 264 22.95 -11.98 9.32
C PHE A 264 23.60 -13.19 10.04
N ALA A 265 23.77 -13.14 11.38
CA ALA A 265 24.51 -14.13 12.15
C ALA A 265 23.86 -14.52 13.50
N ARG A 266 22.60 -14.15 13.75
CA ARG A 266 21.90 -14.49 15.00
C ARG A 266 20.67 -15.34 14.70
N ARG A 267 20.43 -16.39 15.50
CA ARG A 267 19.17 -17.17 15.43
C ARG A 267 18.01 -16.19 15.50
N VAL A 268 17.20 -16.16 14.45
CA VAL A 268 16.00 -15.33 14.37
C VAL A 268 15.03 -15.78 15.45
N ARG A 269 15.04 -15.10 16.60
CA ARG A 269 14.02 -15.29 17.64
C ARG A 269 12.76 -14.59 17.17
N ARG A 270 11.76 -15.38 16.79
CA ARG A 270 10.41 -14.88 16.54
C ARG A 270 9.67 -14.83 17.88
N GLN A 271 9.17 -13.66 18.23
CA GLN A 271 8.34 -13.47 19.41
C GLN A 271 6.91 -13.20 18.94
N GLN A 272 5.93 -13.89 19.53
CA GLN A 272 4.53 -13.56 19.32
C GLN A 272 4.16 -12.40 20.24
N LEU A 273 3.58 -11.36 19.65
CA LEU A 273 3.11 -10.16 20.34
C LEU A 273 1.63 -9.96 20.03
N GLU A 274 0.90 -9.48 21.01
CA GLU A 274 -0.44 -8.93 20.85
C GLU A 274 -0.37 -7.42 21.07
N ARG A 275 -1.00 -6.65 20.19
CA ARG A 275 -1.11 -5.20 20.30
C ARG A 275 -2.53 -4.76 20.08
N SER A 276 -2.93 -3.73 20.81
CA SER A 276 -4.25 -3.14 20.72
C SER A 276 -4.12 -1.65 20.46
N ALA A 277 -4.80 -1.15 19.44
CA ALA A 277 -5.03 0.29 19.31
C ALA A 277 -6.01 0.71 20.41
N PRO A 278 -5.73 1.78 21.17
CA PRO A 278 -6.67 2.28 22.17
C PRO A 278 -7.96 2.79 21.51
N PRO A 279 -9.10 2.79 22.23
CA PRO A 279 -10.32 3.41 21.73
C PRO A 279 -10.12 4.92 21.55
N LEU A 280 -10.68 5.49 20.49
CA LEU A 280 -10.61 6.93 20.22
C LEU A 280 -12.02 7.56 20.27
N PRO A 281 -12.35 8.36 21.30
CA PRO A 281 -13.64 9.03 21.38
C PRO A 281 -13.75 10.17 20.35
N VAL A 282 -14.93 10.30 19.75
CA VAL A 282 -15.30 11.34 18.79
C VAL A 282 -16.57 12.03 19.30
N THR A 283 -16.50 13.33 19.54
CA THR A 283 -17.61 14.15 20.02
C THR A 283 -18.45 14.64 18.85
N VAL A 284 -19.72 14.22 18.79
CA VAL A 284 -20.65 14.57 17.70
C VAL A 284 -21.68 15.60 18.18
N LYS A 285 -21.57 16.80 17.63
CA LYS A 285 -22.44 17.95 17.93
C LYS A 285 -23.70 17.89 17.07
N ALA A 286 -24.83 18.31 17.64
CA ALA A 286 -26.07 18.54 16.89
C ALA A 286 -25.91 19.76 15.98
N LEU A 287 -26.53 19.74 14.79
CA LEU A 287 -26.41 20.87 13.86
C LEU A 287 -26.93 22.19 14.46
N PRO A 288 -26.30 23.34 14.15
CA PRO A 288 -26.76 24.64 14.63
C PRO A 288 -28.22 24.92 14.23
N GLN A 289 -29.01 25.41 15.19
CA GLN A 289 -30.40 25.80 14.93
C GLN A 289 -30.51 27.20 14.31
N SER A 290 -29.61 28.10 14.68
CA SER A 290 -29.54 29.46 14.16
C SER A 290 -29.11 29.48 12.70
N GLY A 291 -29.79 30.26 11.85
CA GLY A 291 -29.45 30.40 10.43
C GLY A 291 -29.90 29.22 9.56
N ARG A 292 -30.68 28.29 10.12
CA ARG A 292 -31.24 27.17 9.37
C ARG A 292 -32.24 27.68 8.33
N PRO A 293 -32.07 27.37 7.02
CA PRO A 293 -33.00 27.80 6.00
C PRO A 293 -34.37 27.11 6.14
N ALA A 294 -35.42 27.77 5.64
CA ALA A 294 -36.75 27.17 5.57
C ALA A 294 -36.71 25.88 4.74
N GLY A 295 -37.40 24.83 5.20
CA GLY A 295 -37.44 23.55 4.51
C GLY A 295 -36.19 22.67 4.68
N PHE A 296 -35.23 23.00 5.55
CA PHE A 296 -34.07 22.16 5.81
C PHE A 296 -34.48 20.75 6.30
N ARG A 297 -34.06 19.70 5.58
CA ARG A 297 -34.35 18.30 5.93
C ARG A 297 -33.06 17.51 6.15
N GLY A 298 -32.99 16.81 7.28
CA GLY A 298 -31.95 15.82 7.57
C GLY A 298 -30.55 16.39 7.84
N PRO A 299 -29.58 15.54 8.21
CA PRO A 299 -28.23 15.96 8.59
C PRO A 299 -27.26 15.99 7.39
N THR A 300 -27.67 16.55 6.25
CA THR A 300 -26.78 16.70 5.09
C THR A 300 -25.74 17.78 5.39
N VAL A 301 -24.52 17.33 5.71
CA VAL A 301 -23.38 18.20 5.97
C VAL A 301 -22.35 17.98 4.88
N GLY A 302 -21.99 19.06 4.21
CA GLY A 302 -21.10 19.00 3.08
C GLY A 302 -21.08 20.27 2.28
N ARG A 303 -20.36 20.23 1.17
CA ARG A 303 -20.35 21.28 0.16
C ARG A 303 -21.33 20.92 -0.94
N LEU A 304 -22.26 21.82 -1.23
CA LEU A 304 -23.21 21.74 -2.33
C LEU A 304 -22.87 22.84 -3.34
N ASP A 305 -22.40 22.47 -4.53
CA ASP A 305 -22.22 23.39 -5.65
C ASP A 305 -23.32 23.13 -6.69
N LEU A 306 -24.19 24.13 -6.89
CA LEU A 306 -25.26 24.12 -7.89
C LEU A 306 -24.89 25.05 -9.04
N ARG A 307 -25.01 24.56 -10.28
CA ARG A 307 -24.81 25.34 -11.50
C ARG A 307 -26.01 25.16 -12.41
N ALA A 308 -26.61 26.25 -12.85
CA ALA A 308 -27.69 26.25 -13.82
C ALA A 308 -27.27 26.98 -15.09
N SER A 309 -27.61 26.41 -16.24
CA SER A 309 -27.36 27.01 -17.54
C SER A 309 -28.53 26.78 -18.48
N VAL A 310 -28.85 27.76 -19.30
CA VAL A 310 -29.82 27.65 -20.39
C VAL A 310 -29.10 27.64 -21.72
N ASP A 311 -29.62 26.87 -22.68
CA ASP A 311 -29.08 26.85 -24.05
C ASP A 311 -29.27 28.22 -24.73
N ARG A 312 -30.40 28.89 -24.49
CA ARG A 312 -30.76 30.18 -25.10
C ARG A 312 -31.45 31.10 -24.10
N ARG A 313 -31.15 32.40 -24.20
CA ARG A 313 -31.73 33.47 -23.35
C ARG A 313 -32.76 34.35 -24.08
N ARG A 314 -32.90 34.17 -25.41
CA ARG A 314 -33.93 34.79 -26.23
C ARG A 314 -34.50 33.70 -27.13
N VAL A 315 -35.81 33.57 -27.10
CA VAL A 315 -36.57 32.62 -27.91
C VAL A 315 -37.81 33.31 -28.45
N SER A 316 -38.33 32.81 -29.55
CA SER A 316 -39.63 33.26 -30.05
C SER A 316 -40.75 32.73 -29.16
N ALA A 317 -41.95 33.31 -29.26
CA ALA A 317 -43.13 32.72 -28.64
C ALA A 317 -43.33 31.28 -29.15
N ASP A 318 -43.77 30.39 -28.26
CA ASP A 318 -43.96 28.94 -28.49
C ASP A 318 -42.69 28.12 -28.75
N GLU A 319 -41.49 28.68 -28.51
CA GLU A 319 -40.22 27.96 -28.64
C GLU A 319 -39.65 27.55 -27.27
N GLY A 320 -39.32 26.27 -27.11
CA GLY A 320 -38.79 25.72 -25.85
C GLY A 320 -37.32 26.08 -25.59
N VAL A 321 -36.96 26.17 -24.31
CA VAL A 321 -35.60 26.37 -23.80
C VAL A 321 -35.19 25.16 -22.99
N GLN A 322 -33.94 24.72 -23.14
CA GLN A 322 -33.38 23.65 -22.30
C GLN A 322 -32.65 24.26 -21.11
N LEU A 323 -33.17 24.01 -19.90
CA LEU A 323 -32.47 24.27 -18.64
C LEU A 323 -31.66 23.05 -18.24
N THR A 324 -30.35 23.23 -18.07
CA THR A 324 -29.45 22.22 -17.49
C THR A 324 -29.07 22.64 -16.09
N VAL A 325 -29.33 21.78 -15.11
CA VAL A 325 -28.92 21.96 -13.71
C VAL A 325 -27.92 20.88 -13.35
N GLN A 326 -26.72 21.29 -12.93
CA GLN A 326 -25.66 20.42 -12.45
C GLN A 326 -25.47 20.63 -10.96
N THR A 327 -25.49 19.52 -10.21
CA THR A 327 -25.34 19.50 -8.76
C THR A 327 -24.10 18.68 -8.40
N ARG A 328 -23.17 19.26 -7.67
CA ARG A 328 -22.02 18.56 -7.07
C ARG A 328 -22.15 18.60 -5.56
N ILE A 329 -22.05 17.43 -4.93
CA ILE A 329 -22.16 17.27 -3.48
C ILE A 329 -20.90 16.59 -2.97
N GLU A 330 -20.27 17.18 -1.95
CA GLU A 330 -19.15 16.61 -1.21
C GLU A 330 -19.58 16.46 0.26
N GLY A 331 -19.79 15.24 0.75
CA GLY A 331 -20.26 14.97 2.11
C GLY A 331 -21.35 13.90 2.16
N MET A 332 -22.09 13.82 3.28
CA MET A 332 -23.17 12.85 3.43
C MET A 332 -24.38 13.26 2.60
N ILE A 333 -24.81 12.43 1.66
CA ILE A 333 -26.09 12.60 0.97
C ILE A 333 -27.14 11.78 1.72
N ALA A 334 -27.84 12.42 2.65
CA ALA A 334 -29.03 11.85 3.25
C ALA A 334 -30.25 12.52 2.61
N ASN A 335 -31.03 11.76 1.84
CA ASN A 335 -32.23 12.23 1.13
C ASN A 335 -31.95 13.41 0.18
N THR A 336 -31.55 13.13 -1.06
CA THR A 336 -31.46 14.15 -2.11
C THR A 336 -32.83 14.80 -2.28
N PRO A 337 -32.99 16.12 -2.01
CA PRO A 337 -34.25 16.79 -2.27
C PRO A 337 -34.54 16.72 -3.77
N GLU A 338 -35.81 16.51 -4.11
CA GLU A 338 -36.27 16.66 -5.49
C GLU A 338 -36.05 18.13 -5.91
N LEU A 339 -35.48 18.34 -7.09
CA LEU A 339 -35.23 19.67 -7.60
C LEU A 339 -36.56 20.29 -7.99
N GLU A 340 -37.08 21.20 -7.17
CA GLU A 340 -38.24 22.00 -7.53
C GLU A 340 -37.84 22.99 -8.64
N LEU A 341 -38.40 22.78 -9.84
CA LEU A 341 -38.25 23.71 -10.95
C LEU A 341 -39.21 24.89 -10.73
N PRO A 342 -38.79 26.13 -11.02
CA PRO A 342 -39.70 27.27 -10.98
C PRO A 342 -40.84 27.08 -11.99
N ASP A 343 -42.04 27.51 -11.59
CA ASP A 343 -43.28 27.46 -12.40
C ASP A 343 -43.18 28.26 -13.72
#